data_AF-A0A1V2VTU4-F1
#
_entry.id   AF-A0A1V2VTU4-F1
#
_cell.length_a   1.000
_cell.length_b   1.000
_cell.length_c   1.000
_cell.angle_alpha   90.00
_cell.angle_beta   90.00
_cell.angle_gamma   90.00
#
_symmetry.space_group_name_H-M   'P 1'
#
loop_
_entity.id
_entity.type
_entity.pdbx_description
1 polymer ?
#
loop_
_entity_poly.entity_id
_entity_poly.type
_entity_poly.pdbx_seq_one_letter_code
_entity_poly.pdbx_strand_id
1 'polypeptide(L)'
;MEYVKEIYETGFIDQQTTDKALELSVLSGRPFIEYILSKGADIQANDNEAIHEACRVGDLDIVRFLISHEADPLDKECILVAAREGHIDIVEYLLSLGANEAVARTYANADVDQYFQAKDFAQKLSSSLREKTASTDRTKI
;
A
#
# COMPACT_ATOMS: atom_id res chain seq x y z
N MET A 1 15.79 -9.91 -16.25
CA MET A 1 14.99 -10.99 -16.89
C MET A 1 15.67 -12.36 -16.88
N GLU A 2 16.96 -12.47 -16.56
CA GLU A 2 17.71 -13.74 -16.59
C GLU A 2 17.20 -14.76 -15.55
N TYR A 3 16.93 -14.31 -14.32
CA TYR A 3 16.37 -15.15 -13.24
C TYR A 3 15.00 -15.73 -13.55
N VAL A 4 14.10 -14.97 -14.18
CA VAL A 4 12.75 -15.42 -14.54
C VAL A 4 12.81 -16.63 -15.50
N LYS A 5 13.74 -16.58 -16.47
CA LYS A 5 13.97 -17.69 -17.39
C LYS A 5 14.51 -18.92 -16.66
N GLU A 6 15.43 -18.72 -15.72
CA GLU A 6 15.99 -19.78 -14.91
C GLU A 6 14.92 -20.45 -14.03
N ILE A 7 14.01 -19.68 -13.42
CA ILE A 7 12.84 -20.20 -12.68
C ILE A 7 11.96 -21.09 -13.57
N TYR A 8 11.74 -20.67 -14.82
CA TYR A 8 10.94 -21.43 -15.78
C TYR A 8 11.66 -22.67 -16.32
N GLU A 9 12.99 -22.65 -16.45
CA GLU A 9 13.78 -23.70 -17.11
C GLU A 9 14.30 -24.78 -16.15
N THR A 10 14.68 -24.45 -14.91
CA THR A 10 15.40 -25.38 -14.04
C THR A 10 14.54 -26.08 -12.99
N GLY A 11 13.38 -25.51 -12.64
CA GLY A 11 12.44 -26.10 -11.68
C GLY A 11 12.97 -26.25 -10.24
N PHE A 12 14.20 -25.83 -9.97
CA PHE A 12 14.84 -25.86 -8.66
C PHE A 12 15.77 -24.65 -8.55
N ILE A 13 15.44 -23.75 -7.63
CA ILE A 13 16.23 -22.57 -7.30
C ILE A 13 16.27 -22.49 -5.79
N ASP A 14 17.38 -22.02 -5.24
CA ASP A 14 17.44 -21.73 -3.81
C ASP A 14 16.37 -20.70 -3.41
N GLN A 15 16.02 -20.72 -2.12
CA GLN A 15 14.96 -19.86 -1.58
C GLN A 15 15.26 -18.38 -1.84
N GLN A 16 16.52 -17.96 -1.70
CA GLN A 16 16.94 -16.57 -1.91
C GLN A 16 16.64 -16.09 -3.33
N THR A 17 16.90 -16.90 -4.34
CA THR A 17 16.60 -16.57 -5.74
C THR A 17 15.10 -16.52 -6.00
N THR A 18 14.34 -17.42 -5.36
CA THR A 18 12.88 -17.48 -5.46
C THR A 18 12.23 -16.24 -4.82
N ASP A 19 12.70 -15.83 -3.65
CA ASP A 19 12.27 -14.63 -2.95
C ASP A 19 12.62 -13.34 -3.72
N LYS A 20 13.83 -13.27 -4.29
CA LYS A 20 14.24 -12.12 -5.11
C LYS A 20 13.43 -12.02 -6.41
N ALA A 21 13.00 -13.16 -6.96
CA ALA A 21 12.14 -13.16 -8.13
C ALA A 21 10.73 -12.64 -7.84
N LEU A 22 10.24 -12.76 -6.59
CA LEU A 22 8.95 -12.22 -6.19
C LEU A 22 8.93 -10.69 -6.32
N GLU A 23 9.98 -10.00 -5.86
CA GLU A 23 10.14 -8.55 -6.02
C GLU A 23 10.06 -8.13 -7.50
N LEU A 24 10.85 -8.77 -8.37
CA LEU A 24 10.86 -8.45 -9.80
C LEU A 24 9.54 -8.79 -10.50
N SER A 25 8.77 -9.73 -9.93
CA SER A 25 7.51 -10.16 -10.53
C SER A 25 6.42 -9.10 -10.45
N VAL A 26 6.52 -8.15 -9.50
CA VAL A 26 5.61 -7.00 -9.37
C VAL A 26 5.52 -6.22 -10.68
N LEU A 27 6.65 -5.98 -11.34
CA LEU A 27 6.72 -5.27 -12.63
C LEU A 27 6.12 -6.07 -13.80
N SER A 28 5.99 -7.39 -13.65
CA SER A 28 5.44 -8.28 -14.68
C SER A 28 3.94 -8.53 -14.50
N GLY A 29 3.40 -8.19 -13.33
CA GLY A 29 1.98 -8.29 -13.01
C GLY A 29 1.57 -9.60 -12.32
N ARG A 30 0.31 -9.60 -11.88
CA ARG A 30 -0.28 -10.63 -11.01
C ARG A 30 -0.06 -12.10 -11.43
N PRO A 31 -0.25 -12.51 -12.70
CA PRO A 31 -0.07 -13.93 -13.08
C PRO A 31 1.34 -14.44 -12.78
N PHE A 32 2.34 -13.56 -12.87
CA PHE A 32 3.71 -13.93 -12.61
C PHE A 32 4.00 -13.97 -11.09
N ILE A 33 3.43 -13.05 -10.31
CA ILE A 33 3.46 -13.11 -8.83
C ILE A 33 2.85 -14.43 -8.34
N GLU A 34 1.67 -14.81 -8.82
CA GLU A 34 1.00 -16.07 -8.48
C GLU A 34 1.88 -17.29 -8.80
N TYR A 35 2.56 -17.26 -9.96
CA TYR A 35 3.49 -18.32 -10.33
C TYR A 35 4.67 -18.41 -9.35
N ILE A 36 5.30 -17.28 -8.99
CA ILE A 36 6.42 -17.26 -8.04
C ILE A 36 6.00 -17.72 -6.64
N LEU A 37 4.85 -17.27 -6.14
CA LEU A 37 4.30 -17.75 -4.86
C LEU A 37 4.01 -19.26 -4.91
N SER A 38 3.55 -19.80 -6.04
CA SER A 38 3.34 -21.25 -6.21
C SER A 38 4.65 -22.07 -6.16
N LYS A 39 5.80 -21.42 -6.34
CA LYS A 39 7.13 -22.04 -6.19
C LYS A 39 7.67 -21.97 -4.77
N GLY A 40 6.91 -21.40 -3.83
CA GLY A 40 7.28 -21.31 -2.42
C GLY A 40 8.05 -20.05 -2.04
N ALA A 41 7.97 -18.97 -2.85
CA ALA A 41 8.48 -17.68 -2.43
C ALA A 41 7.77 -17.22 -1.15
N ASP A 42 8.55 -16.68 -0.21
CA ASP A 42 8.00 -16.04 0.97
C ASP A 42 7.55 -14.62 0.61
N ILE A 43 6.27 -14.31 0.87
CA ILE A 43 5.68 -13.01 0.55
C ILE A 43 6.28 -11.86 1.35
N GLN A 44 6.85 -12.16 2.52
CA GLN A 44 7.50 -11.20 3.42
C GLN A 44 9.03 -11.22 3.28
N ALA A 45 9.56 -11.94 2.29
CA ALA A 45 11.00 -12.03 2.08
C ALA A 45 11.63 -10.67 1.79
N ASN A 46 12.93 -10.55 2.10
CA ASN A 46 13.72 -9.35 1.88
C ASN A 46 13.10 -8.09 2.51
N ASP A 47 12.58 -8.20 3.74
CA ASP A 47 11.98 -7.07 4.46
C ASP A 47 10.71 -6.53 3.77
N ASN A 48 9.83 -7.42 3.29
CA ASN A 48 8.59 -7.08 2.59
C ASN A 48 8.78 -6.32 1.25
N GLU A 49 9.95 -6.45 0.59
CA GLU A 49 10.27 -5.66 -0.62
C GLU A 49 9.22 -5.80 -1.74
N ALA A 50 8.54 -6.95 -1.86
CA ALA A 50 7.49 -7.15 -2.86
C ALA A 50 6.32 -6.14 -2.70
N ILE A 51 5.85 -5.88 -1.47
CA ILE A 51 4.80 -4.87 -1.27
C ILE A 51 5.38 -3.46 -1.38
N HIS A 52 6.61 -3.22 -0.96
CA HIS A 52 7.26 -1.91 -1.13
C HIS A 52 7.35 -1.51 -2.60
N GLU A 53 7.76 -2.44 -3.46
CA GLU A 53 7.85 -2.21 -4.91
C GLU A 53 6.47 -2.00 -5.53
N ALA A 54 5.45 -2.74 -5.10
CA ALA A 54 4.08 -2.49 -5.56
C ALA A 54 3.58 -1.09 -5.17
N CYS A 55 3.88 -0.65 -3.95
CA CYS A 55 3.57 0.70 -3.46
C CYS A 55 4.42 1.78 -4.15
N ARG A 56 5.62 1.46 -4.65
CA ARG A 56 6.47 2.35 -5.45
C ARG A 56 5.94 2.55 -6.86
N VAL A 57 5.57 1.46 -7.52
CA VAL A 57 5.05 1.45 -8.90
C VAL A 57 3.68 2.11 -8.98
N GLY A 58 2.88 2.01 -7.92
CA GLY A 58 1.53 2.58 -7.89
C GLY A 58 0.46 1.61 -8.37
N ASP A 59 0.73 0.30 -8.37
CA ASP A 59 -0.25 -0.70 -8.79
C ASP A 59 -1.09 -1.16 -7.59
N LEU A 60 -2.21 -0.46 -7.38
CA LEU A 60 -3.15 -0.75 -6.30
C LEU A 60 -3.75 -2.17 -6.39
N ASP A 61 -3.90 -2.75 -7.59
CA ASP A 61 -4.39 -4.12 -7.75
C ASP A 61 -3.39 -5.14 -7.20
N ILE A 62 -2.09 -4.92 -7.45
CA ILE A 62 -1.02 -5.75 -6.88
C ILE A 62 -0.92 -5.55 -5.37
N VAL A 63 -1.02 -4.32 -4.86
CA VAL A 63 -1.01 -4.05 -3.40
C VAL A 63 -2.15 -4.81 -2.70
N ARG A 64 -3.38 -4.75 -3.24
CA ARG A 64 -4.51 -5.52 -2.72
C ARG A 64 -4.24 -7.02 -2.76
N PHE A 65 -3.68 -7.51 -3.86
CA PHE A 65 -3.38 -8.92 -4.04
C PHE A 65 -2.33 -9.42 -3.02
N LEU A 66 -1.26 -8.67 -2.80
CA LEU A 66 -0.22 -9.05 -1.84
C LEU A 66 -0.79 -9.07 -0.41
N ILE A 67 -1.58 -8.07 -0.04
CA ILE A 67 -2.24 -8.02 1.28
C ILE A 67 -3.24 -9.18 1.45
N SER A 68 -3.95 -9.57 0.39
CA SER A 68 -4.84 -10.74 0.46
C SER A 68 -4.09 -12.08 0.60
N HIS A 69 -2.77 -12.07 0.39
CA HIS A 69 -1.86 -13.21 0.57
C HIS A 69 -0.95 -13.02 1.78
N GLU A 70 -1.42 -12.30 2.81
CA GLU A 70 -0.75 -12.16 4.12
C GLU A 70 0.48 -11.22 4.14
N ALA A 71 0.66 -10.37 3.13
CA ALA A 71 1.57 -9.22 3.28
C ALA A 71 1.00 -8.22 4.31
N ASP A 72 1.87 -7.63 5.15
CA ASP A 72 1.45 -6.72 6.21
C ASP A 72 0.94 -5.38 5.64
N PRO A 73 -0.36 -5.05 5.76
CA PRO A 73 -0.89 -3.76 5.30
C PRO A 73 -0.46 -2.56 6.19
N LEU A 74 0.12 -2.83 7.37
CA LEU A 74 0.59 -1.81 8.31
C LEU A 74 2.11 -1.56 8.19
N ASP A 75 2.75 -2.18 7.20
CA ASP A 75 4.13 -1.92 6.85
C ASP A 75 4.33 -0.42 6.58
N LYS A 76 5.22 0.18 7.36
CA LYS A 76 5.43 1.63 7.34
C LYS A 76 6.09 2.08 6.05
N GLU A 77 6.94 1.25 5.45
CA GLU A 77 7.68 1.62 4.25
C GLU A 77 6.76 1.64 3.04
N CYS A 78 5.81 0.69 2.91
CA CYS A 78 4.83 0.75 1.82
C CYS A 78 4.01 2.05 1.82
N ILE A 79 3.43 2.47 2.96
CA ILE A 79 2.65 3.73 3.00
C ILE A 79 3.54 4.96 2.79
N LEU A 80 4.79 4.92 3.28
CA LEU A 80 5.76 5.99 3.11
C LEU A 80 6.12 6.18 1.63
N VAL A 81 6.42 5.08 0.95
CA VAL A 81 6.77 5.07 -0.48
C VAL A 81 5.57 5.50 -1.32
N ALA A 82 4.38 4.95 -1.08
CA ALA A 82 3.16 5.37 -1.79
C ALA A 82 2.90 6.89 -1.63
N ALA A 83 3.07 7.42 -0.41
CA ALA A 83 2.91 8.85 -0.14
C ALA A 83 3.98 9.71 -0.83
N ARG A 84 5.23 9.24 -0.89
CA ARG A 84 6.34 9.93 -1.56
C ARG A 84 6.18 9.96 -3.07
N GLU A 85 5.71 8.86 -3.66
CA GLU A 85 5.50 8.75 -5.11
C GLU A 85 4.16 9.37 -5.56
N GLY A 86 3.22 9.61 -4.64
CA GLY A 86 1.97 10.32 -4.92
C GLY A 86 0.76 9.44 -5.20
N HIS A 87 0.85 8.15 -4.86
CA HIS A 87 -0.22 7.18 -5.12
C HIS A 87 -1.31 7.30 -4.06
N ILE A 88 -2.15 8.33 -4.19
CA ILE A 88 -3.20 8.70 -3.22
C ILE A 88 -4.18 7.54 -2.99
N ASP A 89 -4.52 6.78 -4.04
CA ASP A 89 -5.43 5.64 -3.98
C ASP A 89 -4.87 4.49 -3.11
N ILE A 90 -3.55 4.24 -3.17
CA ILE A 90 -2.85 3.32 -2.28
C ILE A 90 -2.81 3.87 -0.86
N VAL A 91 -2.49 5.15 -0.68
CA VAL A 91 -2.50 5.79 0.65
C VAL A 91 -3.89 5.69 1.30
N GLU A 92 -4.95 6.00 0.56
CA GLU A 92 -6.34 5.86 1.01
C GLU A 92 -6.66 4.43 1.43
N TYR A 93 -6.28 3.45 0.60
CA TYR A 93 -6.51 2.05 0.89
C TYR A 93 -5.79 1.61 2.17
N LEU A 94 -4.51 1.91 2.34
CA LEU A 94 -3.73 1.54 3.52
C LEU A 94 -4.26 2.22 4.80
N LEU A 95 -4.66 3.50 4.71
CA LEU A 95 -5.32 4.20 5.83
C LEU A 95 -6.64 3.54 6.23
N SER A 96 -7.40 3.03 5.26
CA SER A 96 -8.64 2.30 5.54
C SER A 96 -8.41 0.99 6.30
N LEU A 97 -7.22 0.40 6.18
CA LEU A 97 -6.78 -0.79 6.90
C LEU A 97 -6.15 -0.47 8.27
N GLY A 98 -6.03 0.81 8.62
CA GLY A 98 -5.50 1.25 9.91
C GLY A 98 -4.02 1.66 9.89
N ALA A 99 -3.41 1.84 8.72
CA ALA A 99 -2.06 2.37 8.61
C ALA A 99 -1.95 3.76 9.26
N ASN A 100 -0.75 4.09 9.76
CA ASN A 100 -0.55 5.32 10.51
C ASN A 100 -0.46 6.54 9.58
N GLU A 101 -1.47 7.40 9.64
CA GLU A 101 -1.55 8.63 8.85
C GLU A 101 -0.35 9.58 9.05
N ALA A 102 0.22 9.63 10.26
CA ALA A 102 1.38 10.48 10.52
C ALA A 102 2.62 10.03 9.73
N VAL A 103 2.75 8.72 9.46
CA VAL A 103 3.84 8.18 8.64
C VAL A 103 3.68 8.64 7.19
N ALA A 104 2.48 8.53 6.62
CA ALA A 104 2.17 8.99 5.28
C ALA A 104 2.51 10.48 5.07
N ARG A 105 2.23 11.32 6.08
CA ARG A 105 2.48 12.77 6.05
C ARG A 105 3.97 13.15 6.20
N THR A 106 4.85 12.23 6.58
CA THR A 106 6.26 12.57 6.88
C THR A 106 7.04 12.92 5.61
N TYR A 107 6.79 12.21 4.51
CA TYR A 107 7.41 12.43 3.20
C TYR A 107 6.37 12.50 2.07
N ALA A 108 5.17 12.96 2.39
CA ALA A 108 4.12 13.16 1.40
C ALA A 108 4.60 14.09 0.28
N ASN A 109 4.26 13.75 -0.95
CA ASN A 109 4.42 14.68 -2.06
C ASN A 109 3.32 15.77 -2.03
N ALA A 110 3.40 16.73 -2.95
CA ALA A 110 2.47 17.85 -2.99
C ALA A 110 1.00 17.42 -3.18
N ASP A 111 0.75 16.33 -3.90
CA ASP A 111 -0.60 15.84 -4.20
C ASP A 111 -1.21 15.16 -2.96
N VAL A 112 -0.42 14.33 -2.26
CA VAL A 112 -0.82 13.67 -1.01
C VAL A 112 -0.99 14.70 0.11
N ASP A 113 -0.16 15.73 0.16
CA ASP A 113 -0.33 16.86 1.09
C ASP A 113 -1.64 17.61 0.83
N GLN A 114 -1.99 17.88 -0.43
CA GLN A 114 -3.27 18.49 -0.79
C GLN A 114 -4.45 17.60 -0.43
N TYR A 115 -4.34 16.29 -0.67
CA TYR A 115 -5.33 15.31 -0.25
C TYR A 115 -5.59 15.38 1.27
N PHE A 116 -4.53 15.39 2.07
CA PHE A 116 -4.64 15.49 3.52
C PHE A 116 -5.21 16.84 3.99
N GLN A 117 -4.82 17.95 3.37
CA GLN A 117 -5.40 19.27 3.67
C GLN A 117 -6.90 19.31 3.38
N ALA A 118 -7.34 18.76 2.25
CA ALA A 118 -8.75 18.67 1.89
C ALA A 118 -9.53 17.80 2.89
N LYS A 119 -8.96 16.65 3.29
CA LYS A 119 -9.51 15.75 4.31
C LYS A 119 -9.67 16.46 5.66
N ASP A 120 -8.63 17.15 6.13
CA ASP A 120 -8.64 17.89 7.40
C ASP A 120 -9.68 19.02 7.39
N PHE A 121 -9.82 19.72 6.26
CA PHE A 121 -10.81 20.77 6.09
C PHE A 121 -12.24 20.21 6.15
N ALA A 122 -12.51 19.09 5.46
CA ALA A 122 -13.82 18.43 5.50
C ALA A 122 -14.20 17.97 6.91
N GLN A 123 -13.24 17.44 7.69
CA GLN A 123 -13.45 17.05 9.08
C GLN A 123 -13.74 18.24 10.00
N LYS A 124 -13.05 19.38 9.80
CA LYS A 124 -13.33 20.60 10.55
C LYS A 124 -14.72 21.16 10.26
N LEU A 125 -15.12 21.17 8.98
CA LEU A 125 -16.46 21.60 8.57
C LEU A 125 -17.56 20.72 9.18
N SER A 126 -17.40 19.39 9.11
CA SER A 126 -18.39 18.46 9.67
C SER A 126 -18.53 18.61 11.19
N SER A 127 -17.42 18.83 11.89
CA SER A 127 -17.40 19.09 13.33
C SER A 127 -18.13 20.41 13.68
N SER A 128 -17.85 21.49 12.95
CA SER A 128 -18.50 22.79 13.17
C SER A 128 -20.01 22.77 12.89
N LEU A 129 -20.44 22.04 11.86
CA LEU A 129 -21.86 21.87 11.55
C LEU A 129 -22.59 21.13 12.68
N ARG A 130 -21.99 20.06 13.22
CA ARG A 130 -22.53 19.27 14.34
C ARG A 130 -22.72 20.10 15.61
N GLU A 131 -21.79 21.01 15.91
CA GLU A 131 -21.90 21.90 17.07
C GLU A 131 -23.05 22.90 16.93
N LYS A 132 -23.22 23.48 15.73
CA LYS A 132 -24.32 24.44 15.46
C LYS A 132 -25.69 23.77 15.54
N THR A 133 -25.85 22.54 15.04
CA THR A 133 -27.12 21.81 15.11
C THR A 133 -27.45 21.41 16.55
N ALA A 134 -26.47 20.90 17.31
CA ALA A 134 -26.66 20.53 18.72
C ALA A 134 -27.05 21.73 19.63
N SER A 135 -26.60 22.95 19.30
CA SER A 135 -26.98 24.17 20.02
C SER A 135 -28.38 24.69 19.68
N THR A 136 -28.91 24.35 18.50
CA THR A 136 -30.22 24.83 18.03
C THR A 136 -31.37 23.97 18.58
N ASP A 137 -31.13 22.69 18.83
CA ASP A 137 -32.12 21.79 19.46
C ASP A 137 -32.31 22.09 20.96
N ARG A 138 -31.30 22.65 21.64
CA ARG A 138 -31.37 22.98 23.07
C ARG A 138 -32.13 24.27 23.39
N THR A 139 -32.37 25.14 22.40
CA THR A 139 -33.06 26.43 22.58
C THR A 139 -34.55 26.37 22.23
N LYS A 140 -35.09 25.19 21.88
CA LYS A 140 -36.51 24.96 21.55
C LYS A 140 -37.33 24.24 22.63
N ILE A 141 -36.83 24.14 23.86
CA ILE A 141 -37.52 23.50 25.00
C ILE A 141 -38.05 24.58 25.96
#